data_AF-A0A1S2KJW9-F1
#
_entry.id   AF-A0A1S2KJW9-F1
#
_cell.length_a   1.000
_cell.length_b   1.000
_cell.length_c   1.000
_cell.angle_alpha   90.00
_cell.angle_beta   90.00
_cell.angle_gamma   90.00
#
_symmetry.space_group_name_H-M   'P 1'
#
loop_
_entity.id
_entity.type
_entity.pdbx_description
1 polymer ?
#
loop_
_entity_poly.entity_id
_entity_poly.type
_entity_poly.pdbx_seq_one_letter_code
_entity_poly.pdbx_strand_id
1 'polypeptide(L)'
;MLGEFRRTAVLVPLDAHGSLWSAELGGVRWICAFSDEAALARFAYAQGDPGREWEYRTVLGARLLDVMVPMLEVPAGVALDAGSEDGMLLPPVAGVVPDAAAVDLGGEQR
;
A
#
# COMPACT_ATOMS: atom_id res chain seq x y z
N MET A 1 -5.84 -11.73 9.14
CA MET A 1 -4.98 -10.92 8.26
C MET A 1 -5.73 -9.75 7.63
N LEU A 2 -6.52 -9.89 6.54
CA LEU A 2 -7.21 -8.75 5.91
C LEU A 2 -8.16 -7.97 6.86
N GLY A 3 -9.00 -8.68 7.62
CA GLY A 3 -9.90 -8.04 8.58
C GLY A 3 -9.18 -7.31 9.72
N GLU A 4 -7.99 -7.76 10.08
CA GLU A 4 -7.13 -7.11 11.06
C GLU A 4 -6.51 -5.85 10.46
N PHE A 5 -5.87 -5.96 9.29
CA PHE A 5 -5.34 -4.82 8.54
C PHE A 5 -6.40 -3.71 8.37
N ARG A 6 -7.63 -4.09 7.99
CA ARG A 6 -8.75 -3.14 7.84
C ARG A 6 -9.03 -2.31 9.10
N ARG A 7 -8.74 -2.85 10.29
CA ARG A 7 -8.97 -2.19 11.59
C ARG A 7 -7.72 -1.53 12.17
N THR A 8 -6.56 -1.76 11.56
CA THR A 8 -5.27 -1.22 12.02
C THR A 8 -4.99 0.12 11.35
N ALA A 9 -4.48 1.07 12.13
CA ALA A 9 -3.93 2.31 11.60
C ALA A 9 -2.50 2.03 11.11
N VAL A 10 -2.21 2.43 9.88
CA VAL A 10 -0.91 2.24 9.23
C VAL A 10 -0.34 3.58 8.79
N LEU A 11 0.98 3.65 8.68
CA LEU A 11 1.71 4.84 8.25
C LEU A 11 1.85 4.80 6.72
N VAL A 12 1.44 5.87 6.06
CA VAL A 12 1.49 5.98 4.60
C VAL A 12 2.39 7.15 4.25
N PRO A 13 3.63 6.90 3.75
CA PRO A 13 4.54 7.97 3.41
C PRO A 13 4.03 8.80 2.25
N LEU A 14 4.49 10.05 2.20
CA LEU A 14 4.24 10.97 1.12
C LEU A 14 5.48 11.10 0.21
N ASP A 15 5.25 11.32 -1.06
CA ASP A 15 6.30 11.66 -2.01
C ASP A 15 6.72 13.14 -1.93
N ALA A 16 7.70 13.53 -2.72
CA ALA A 16 8.19 14.91 -2.78
C ALA A 16 7.14 15.94 -3.24
N HIS A 17 6.00 15.48 -3.76
CA HIS A 17 4.88 16.32 -4.19
C HIS A 17 3.73 16.30 -3.17
N GLY A 18 3.91 15.63 -2.01
CA GLY A 18 2.87 15.49 -0.98
C GLY A 18 1.76 14.49 -1.33
N SER A 19 1.93 13.72 -2.41
CA SER A 19 1.03 12.62 -2.79
C SER A 19 1.42 11.34 -2.06
N LEU A 20 0.55 10.34 -2.02
CA LEU A 20 0.88 9.06 -1.38
C LEU A 20 2.03 8.39 -2.13
N TRP A 21 3.02 7.92 -1.38
CA TRP A 21 4.07 7.12 -1.97
C TRP A 21 3.51 5.83 -2.55
N SER A 22 3.81 5.60 -3.82
CA SER A 22 3.43 4.37 -4.50
C SER A 22 4.53 3.87 -5.43
N ALA A 23 4.50 2.57 -5.70
CA ALA A 23 5.41 1.90 -6.62
C ALA A 23 4.63 1.12 -7.68
N GLU A 24 5.13 1.10 -8.91
CA GLU A 24 4.58 0.29 -9.99
C GLU A 24 5.26 -1.08 -10.02
N LEU A 25 4.50 -2.15 -9.92
CA LEU A 25 5.00 -3.52 -10.03
C LEU A 25 3.93 -4.43 -10.63
N GLY A 26 4.28 -5.14 -11.70
CA GLY A 26 3.38 -6.10 -12.36
C GLY A 26 2.14 -5.47 -12.99
N GLY A 27 2.22 -4.19 -13.41
CA GLY A 27 1.08 -3.45 -13.95
C GLY A 27 0.08 -2.97 -12.90
N VAL A 28 0.44 -3.06 -11.61
CA VAL A 28 -0.35 -2.60 -10.47
C VAL A 28 0.40 -1.47 -9.77
N ARG A 29 -0.34 -0.41 -9.41
CA ARG A 29 0.13 0.66 -8.53
C ARG A 29 -0.05 0.26 -7.08
N TRP A 30 1.05 0.18 -6.33
CA TRP A 30 1.05 -0.21 -4.93
C TRP A 30 1.21 1.00 -4.04
N ILE A 31 0.18 1.37 -3.28
CA ILE A 31 0.31 2.33 -2.19
C ILE A 31 1.15 1.67 -1.10
N CYS A 32 2.29 2.26 -0.76
CA CYS A 32 3.11 1.74 0.35
C CYS A 32 2.49 2.15 1.68
N ALA A 33 2.36 1.19 2.59
CA ALA A 33 1.90 1.41 3.96
C ALA A 33 2.80 0.64 4.92
N PHE A 34 2.90 1.11 6.16
CA PHE A 34 3.79 0.53 7.17
C PHE A 34 3.05 0.34 8.49
N SER A 35 3.30 -0.79 9.13
CA SER A 35 2.68 -1.14 10.41
C SER A 35 3.19 -0.25 11.55
N ASP A 36 4.47 0.13 11.50
CA ASP A 36 5.11 0.99 12.50
C ASP A 36 6.21 1.88 11.89
N GLU A 37 6.73 2.80 12.70
CA GLU A 37 7.79 3.73 12.31
C GLU A 37 9.12 3.02 12.00
N ALA A 38 9.39 1.86 12.61
CA ALA A 38 10.62 1.13 12.35
C ALA A 38 10.58 0.46 10.97
N ALA A 39 9.43 -0.06 10.55
CA ALA A 39 9.24 -0.57 9.19
C ALA A 39 9.36 0.55 8.15
N LEU A 40 8.73 1.71 8.40
CA LEU A 40 8.88 2.89 7.55
C LEU A 40 10.34 3.37 7.47
N ALA A 41 11.04 3.44 8.60
CA ALA A 41 12.44 3.90 8.64
C ALA A 41 13.38 2.97 7.85
N ARG A 42 13.16 1.65 7.91
CA ARG A 42 13.93 0.68 7.09
C ARG A 42 13.70 0.90 5.60
N PHE A 43 12.44 1.12 5.20
CA PHE A 43 12.11 1.44 3.81
C PHE A 43 12.75 2.77 3.36
N ALA A 44 12.63 3.82 4.16
CA ALA A 44 13.23 5.12 3.88
C ALA A 44 14.76 5.02 3.71
N TYR A 45 15.43 4.24 4.56
CA TYR A 45 16.86 3.98 4.45
C TYR A 45 17.21 3.28 3.13
N ALA A 46 16.42 2.27 2.73
CA ALA A 46 16.63 1.55 1.48
C ALA A 46 16.43 2.41 0.22
N GLN A 47 15.59 3.45 0.31
CA GLN A 47 15.38 4.40 -0.79
C GLN A 47 16.53 5.39 -1.01
N GLY A 48 17.59 5.33 -0.19
CA GLY A 48 18.81 6.11 -0.42
C GLY A 48 18.76 7.56 0.05
N ASP A 49 17.79 7.91 0.92
CA ASP A 49 17.71 9.23 1.57
C ASP A 49 17.83 9.12 3.11
N PRO A 50 18.96 8.61 3.64
CA PRO A 50 19.19 8.45 5.07
C PRO A 50 19.43 9.83 5.72
N GLY A 51 18.36 10.56 6.00
CA GLY A 51 18.44 11.88 6.64
C GLY A 51 17.26 12.80 6.36
N ARG A 52 16.46 12.50 5.34
CA ARG A 52 15.21 13.22 5.10
C ARG A 52 14.16 12.85 6.15
N GLU A 53 13.49 13.86 6.68
CA GLU A 53 12.25 13.66 7.41
C GLU A 53 11.17 13.22 6.41
N TRP A 54 10.82 11.94 6.45
CA TRP A 54 9.74 11.39 5.63
C TRP A 54 8.40 11.77 6.26
N GLU A 55 7.68 12.66 5.61
CA GLU A 55 6.30 12.95 5.98
C GLU A 55 5.43 11.72 5.71
N TYR A 56 4.60 11.37 6.69
CA TYR A 56 3.65 10.28 6.55
C TYR A 56 2.30 10.67 7.14
N ARG A 57 1.26 9.96 6.71
CA ARG A 57 -0.09 10.05 7.29
C ARG A 57 -0.42 8.77 8.00
N THR A 58 -1.09 8.87 9.14
CA THR A 58 -1.71 7.71 9.79
C THR A 58 -3.10 7.50 9.21
N VAL A 59 -3.34 6.34 8.62
CA VAL A 59 -4.57 6.02 7.89
C VAL A 59 -5.07 4.64 8.31
N LEU A 60 -6.38 4.49 8.51
CA LEU A 60 -6.98 3.18 8.75
C LEU A 60 -6.86 2.30 7.49
N GLY A 61 -6.47 1.04 7.62
CA GLY A 61 -6.32 0.12 6.48
C GLY A 61 -7.57 0.00 5.62
N ALA A 62 -8.77 0.03 6.22
CA ALA A 62 -10.02 0.06 5.47
C ALA A 62 -10.15 1.30 4.57
N ARG A 63 -9.70 2.47 5.04
CA ARG A 63 -9.74 3.70 4.22
C ARG A 63 -8.80 3.62 3.02
N LEU A 64 -7.65 2.95 3.18
CA LEU A 64 -6.75 2.72 2.03
C LEU A 64 -7.44 1.88 0.96
N LEU A 65 -7.99 0.72 1.36
CA LEU A 65 -8.58 -0.24 0.43
C LEU A 65 -9.90 0.24 -0.18
N ASP A 66 -10.77 0.86 0.62
CA ASP A 66 -12.14 1.15 0.21
C ASP A 66 -12.33 2.55 -0.40
N VAL A 67 -11.38 3.46 -0.15
CA VAL A 67 -11.49 4.85 -0.60
C VAL A 67 -10.29 5.26 -1.44
N MET A 68 -9.06 5.06 -0.95
CA MET A 68 -7.88 5.60 -1.61
C MET A 68 -7.47 4.82 -2.85
N VAL A 69 -7.58 3.49 -2.81
CA VAL A 69 -7.37 2.65 -3.99
C VAL A 69 -8.34 2.99 -5.13
N PRO A 70 -9.68 3.04 -4.92
CA PRO A 70 -10.62 3.41 -5.98
C PRO A 70 -10.38 4.78 -6.61
N MET A 71 -9.83 5.75 -5.85
CA MET A 71 -9.53 7.09 -6.37
C MET A 71 -8.35 7.13 -7.36
N LEU A 72 -7.54 6.08 -7.45
CA LEU A 72 -6.39 6.07 -8.37
C LEU A 72 -6.78 5.78 -9.83
N GLU A 73 -8.00 5.29 -10.07
CA GLU A 73 -8.57 5.01 -11.41
C GLU A 73 -7.67 4.10 -12.30
N VAL A 74 -6.79 3.33 -11.67
CA VAL A 74 -5.91 2.31 -12.26
C VAL A 74 -5.90 1.07 -11.36
N PRO A 75 -5.47 -0.12 -11.85
CA PRO A 75 -5.29 -1.29 -10.99
C PRO A 75 -4.34 -0.96 -9.83
N ALA A 76 -4.87 -0.94 -8.60
CA ALA A 76 -4.11 -0.47 -7.45
C ALA A 76 -4.32 -1.31 -6.19
N GLY A 77 -3.23 -1.64 -5.52
CA GLY A 77 -3.22 -2.40 -4.27
C GLY A 77 -2.50 -1.66 -3.16
N VAL A 78 -2.40 -2.31 -2.00
CA VAL A 78 -1.58 -1.84 -0.88
C VAL A 78 -0.43 -2.80 -0.64
N ALA A 79 0.78 -2.27 -0.53
CA ALA A 79 1.95 -3.01 -0.07
C ALA A 79 2.25 -2.62 1.38
N LEU A 80 1.96 -3.52 2.31
CA LEU A 80 2.27 -3.36 3.73
C LEU A 80 3.70 -3.80 4.00
N ASP A 81 4.45 -2.96 4.70
CA ASP A 81 5.84 -3.20 5.11
C ASP A 81 6.73 -3.59 3.93
N ALA A 82 6.62 -2.80 2.85
CA ALA A 82 7.40 -3.02 1.63
C ALA A 82 8.91 -3.08 1.91
N GLY A 83 9.58 -4.11 1.38
CA GLY A 83 11.00 -4.34 1.62
C GLY A 83 11.33 -5.06 2.93
N SER A 84 10.33 -5.42 3.74
CA SER A 84 10.46 -6.30 4.91
C SER A 84 10.33 -7.78 4.52
N GLU A 85 10.95 -8.67 5.30
CA GLU A 85 10.80 -10.13 5.17
C GLU A 85 9.35 -10.58 5.44
N ASP A 86 8.64 -9.87 6.33
CA ASP A 86 7.24 -10.10 6.67
C ASP A 86 6.26 -9.23 5.85
N GLY A 87 6.73 -8.60 4.78
CA GLY A 87 5.92 -7.72 3.94
C GLY A 87 4.74 -8.43 3.28
N MET A 88 3.62 -7.72 3.10
CA MET A 88 2.39 -8.28 2.54
C MET A 88 1.83 -7.41 1.42
N LEU A 89 1.34 -8.07 0.36
CA LEU A 89 0.58 -7.42 -0.70
C LEU A 89 -0.93 -7.66 -0.51
N LEU A 90 -1.71 -6.60 -0.63
CA LEU A 90 -3.17 -6.59 -0.66
C LEU A 90 -3.59 -6.19 -2.08
N PRO A 91 -3.79 -7.18 -2.98
CA PRO A 91 -3.96 -6.91 -4.41
C PRO A 91 -5.34 -6.31 -4.74
N PRO A 92 -5.49 -5.66 -5.91
CA PRO A 92 -6.77 -5.14 -6.41
C PRO A 92 -7.74 -6.27 -6.84
N VAL A 93 -8.12 -7.18 -5.94
CA VAL A 93 -9.05 -8.28 -6.27
C VAL A 93 -10.33 -8.19 -5.43
N ALA A 94 -11.39 -8.82 -5.92
CA ALA A 94 -12.67 -8.89 -5.23
C ALA A 94 -12.50 -9.45 -3.82
N GLY A 95 -13.15 -8.82 -2.84
CA GLY A 95 -13.02 -9.14 -1.42
C GLY A 95 -11.85 -8.47 -0.70
N VAL A 96 -10.86 -7.93 -1.42
CA VAL A 96 -9.79 -7.08 -0.85
C VAL A 96 -10.14 -5.60 -1.02
N VAL A 97 -10.54 -5.20 -2.23
CA VAL A 97 -10.98 -3.84 -2.59
C VAL A 97 -12.45 -3.86 -3.01
N PRO A 98 -13.15 -2.70 -3.09
CA PRO A 98 -14.50 -2.64 -3.64
C PRO A 98 -14.56 -3.18 -5.08
N ASP A 99 -15.68 -3.81 -5.45
CA ASP A 99 -15.84 -4.48 -6.75
C ASP A 99 -15.56 -3.56 -7.95
N ALA A 100 -15.88 -2.26 -7.83
CA ALA A 100 -15.61 -1.28 -8.89
C ALA A 100 -14.11 -1.03 -9.16
N ALA A 101 -13.24 -1.33 -8.19
CA ALA A 101 -11.79 -1.20 -8.30
C ALA A 101 -11.08 -2.56 -8.41
N ALA A 102 -11.83 -3.66 -8.28
CA ALA A 102 -11.29 -5.00 -8.42
C ALA A 102 -10.98 -5.30 -9.90
N VAL A 103 -9.82 -5.89 -10.14
CA VAL A 103 -9.44 -6.45 -11.43
C VAL A 103 -9.38 -7.96 -11.33
N ASP A 104 -9.79 -8.62 -12.41
CA ASP A 104 -9.57 -10.04 -12.55
C ASP A 104 -8.10 -10.26 -12.91
N LEU A 105 -7.29 -10.63 -11.91
CA LEU A 105 -5.88 -10.98 -12.12
C LEU A 105 -5.70 -12.35 -12.76
N GLY A 106 -6.78 -13.04 -13.17
CA GLY A 106 -6.72 -14.25 -13.96
C GLY A 106 -6.00 -15.38 -13.23
N GLY A 107 -6.76 -16.18 -12.47
CA GLY A 107 -6.34 -17.54 -12.19
C GLY A 107 -6.40 -18.37 -13.48
N GLU A 108 -5.41 -18.26 -14.37
CA GLU A 108 -5.22 -19.27 -15.41
C GLU A 108 -4.65 -20.53 -14.74
N GLN A 109 -5.53 -21.42 -14.29
CA GLN A 109 -5.28 -22.86 -14.37
C GLN A 109 -6.42 -23.49 -15.14
N ARG A 110 -6.22 -23.63 -16.44
CA ARG A 110 -6.90 -24.66 -17.25
C ARG A 110 -6.04 -25.92 -17.21
#